data_AF-A0A0A2K5X4-F1
#
_entry.id   AF-A0A0A2K5X4-F1
#
_cell.length_a   1.000
_cell.length_b   1.000
_cell.length_c   1.000
_cell.angle_alpha   90.00
_cell.angle_beta   90.00
_cell.angle_gamma   90.00
#
_symmetry.space_group_name_H-M   'P 1'
#
loop_
_entity.id
_entity.type
_entity.pdbx_description
1 polymer ?
#
loop_
_entity_poly.entity_id
_entity_poly.type
_entity_poly.pdbx_seq_one_letter_code
_entity_poly.pdbx_strand_id
1 'polypeptide(L)'
;MIEILSKSPESQYLEEEVLVVFTGPVHHYVTPKFYKATKPSTGKVVPTWNYEAVQVYGRAKIYIDTKSTEFGEYLNKQLSDLSSHAENSHLRLGLDHEGRPWRVSDAPTSYIELLKKNLVGIEIEITSLAGRFKMSQEKGLGDRNGVIDGFRQMGSSTGIELSELTTRRAAQYDLDKQAKKMERS
;
A
#
# COMPACT_ATOMS: atom_id res chain seq x y z
N MET A 1 6.18 20.89 -9.81
CA MET A 1 7.56 21.40 -9.63
C MET A 1 8.01 20.88 -8.26
N ILE A 2 9.00 19.97 -8.21
CA ILE A 2 9.57 19.54 -6.92
C ILE A 2 10.52 20.68 -6.50
N GLU A 3 10.05 21.56 -5.61
CA GLU A 3 10.76 22.80 -5.23
C GLU A 3 12.12 22.54 -4.54
N ILE A 4 12.39 21.31 -4.11
CA ILE A 4 13.57 20.93 -3.32
C ILE A 4 14.84 20.73 -4.18
N LEU A 5 14.71 20.40 -5.47
CA LEU A 5 15.86 20.13 -6.34
C LEU A 5 16.71 21.36 -6.67
N SER A 6 16.23 22.58 -6.35
CA SER A 6 16.92 23.82 -6.75
C SER A 6 18.13 24.17 -5.90
N LYS A 7 18.43 23.44 -4.82
CA LYS A 7 19.53 23.80 -3.90
C LYS A 7 20.88 23.19 -4.26
N SER A 8 20.90 22.07 -5.00
CA SER A 8 22.13 21.37 -5.39
C SER A 8 22.04 20.89 -6.85
N PRO A 9 22.38 21.74 -7.84
CA PRO A 9 22.23 21.43 -9.27
C PRO A 9 23.09 20.25 -9.78
N GLU A 10 24.01 19.72 -8.96
CA GLU A 10 24.88 18.59 -9.32
C GLU A 10 24.35 17.22 -8.85
N SER A 11 23.37 17.18 -7.94
CA SER A 11 22.81 15.92 -7.42
C SER A 11 21.46 15.62 -8.05
N GLN A 12 21.32 14.46 -8.67
CA GLN A 12 20.02 13.91 -9.07
C GLN A 12 19.21 13.41 -7.87
N TYR A 13 19.78 13.36 -6.67
CA TYR A 13 19.10 12.92 -5.45
C TYR A 13 18.52 14.09 -4.65
N LEU A 14 17.35 13.87 -4.05
CA LEU A 14 16.84 14.76 -3.00
C LEU A 14 17.74 14.72 -1.77
N GLU A 15 17.92 15.88 -1.13
CA GLU A 15 18.73 16.03 0.08
C GLU A 15 18.13 15.28 1.27
N GLU A 16 16.80 15.32 1.38
CA GLU A 16 16.05 14.68 2.47
C GLU A 16 15.57 13.27 2.10
N GLU A 17 15.47 12.40 3.10
CA GLU A 17 14.84 11.09 2.95
C GLU A 17 13.34 11.26 2.63
N VAL A 18 12.82 10.40 1.74
CA VAL A 18 11.40 10.38 1.39
C VAL A 18 10.67 9.25 2.12
N LEU A 19 9.39 9.47 2.39
CA LEU A 19 8.45 8.48 2.91
C LEU A 19 7.35 8.21 1.89
N VAL A 20 7.21 6.96 1.46
CA VAL A 20 6.06 6.47 0.70
C VAL A 20 5.15 5.68 1.63
N VAL A 21 3.87 6.06 1.68
CA VAL A 21 2.87 5.38 2.50
C VAL A 21 1.91 4.61 1.62
N PHE A 22 1.92 3.29 1.75
CA PHE A 22 0.90 2.40 1.19
C PHE A 22 -0.13 2.09 2.27
N THR A 23 -1.40 2.36 1.99
CA THR A 23 -2.49 2.06 2.93
C THR A 23 -3.28 0.86 2.43
N GLY A 24 -3.77 0.05 3.36
CA GLY A 24 -4.65 -1.07 3.04
C GLY A 24 -5.94 -0.59 2.37
N PRO A 25 -6.55 -1.44 1.52
CA PRO A 25 -7.74 -1.07 0.75
C PRO A 25 -8.94 -0.75 1.64
N VAL A 26 -8.99 -1.33 2.85
CA VAL A 26 -10.08 -1.15 3.81
C VAL A 26 -9.57 -0.73 5.19
N HIS A 27 -10.28 0.21 5.79
CA HIS A 27 -10.07 0.66 7.16
C HIS A 27 -11.41 1.17 7.71
N HIS A 28 -11.64 1.03 9.02
CA HIS A 28 -12.89 1.50 9.61
C HIS A 28 -12.79 1.76 11.11
N TYR A 29 -13.62 2.68 11.58
CA TYR A 29 -13.85 2.91 13.00
C TYR A 29 -14.43 1.67 13.68
N VAL A 30 -13.85 1.30 14.83
CA VAL A 30 -14.32 0.25 15.71
C VAL A 30 -15.04 0.90 16.89
N THR A 31 -16.36 0.77 16.91
CA THR A 31 -17.18 1.26 18.02
C THR A 31 -16.99 0.38 19.26
N PRO A 32 -16.93 0.95 20.47
CA PRO A 32 -16.92 0.17 21.70
C PRO A 32 -18.15 -0.74 21.88
N LYS A 33 -19.25 -0.47 21.14
CA LYS A 33 -20.43 -1.34 21.12
C LYS A 33 -20.12 -2.76 20.59
N PHE A 34 -19.03 -2.95 19.85
CA PHE A 34 -18.62 -4.26 19.36
C PHE A 34 -17.95 -5.12 20.46
N TYR A 35 -17.52 -4.54 21.57
CA TYR A 35 -16.84 -5.28 22.63
C TYR A 35 -17.83 -5.99 23.56
N LYS A 36 -18.23 -7.20 23.15
CA LYS A 36 -19.29 -7.99 23.80
C LYS A 36 -18.91 -8.52 25.19
N ALA A 37 -17.61 -8.66 25.51
CA ALA A 37 -17.15 -9.17 26.79
C ALA A 37 -16.75 -8.04 27.75
N THR A 38 -15.89 -7.12 27.33
CA THR A 38 -15.31 -6.11 28.24
C THR A 38 -16.27 -4.97 28.57
N LYS A 39 -17.10 -4.56 27.61
CA LYS A 39 -18.05 -3.45 27.81
C LYS A 39 -19.10 -3.74 28.88
N PRO A 40 -19.85 -4.86 28.87
CA PRO A 40 -20.84 -5.13 29.91
C PRO A 40 -20.20 -5.49 31.26
N SER A 41 -18.98 -6.04 31.28
CA SER A 41 -18.33 -6.47 32.53
C SER A 41 -17.67 -5.34 33.29
N THR A 42 -16.93 -4.46 32.61
CA THR A 42 -16.13 -3.41 33.27
C THR A 42 -16.40 -2.01 32.74
N GLY A 43 -16.97 -1.88 31.54
CA GLY A 43 -17.13 -0.60 30.85
C GLY A 43 -15.82 0.05 30.39
N LYS A 44 -14.65 -0.53 30.70
CA LYS A 44 -13.32 0.06 30.41
C LYS A 44 -12.90 -0.18 28.96
N VAL A 45 -13.63 0.43 28.04
CA VAL A 45 -13.40 0.33 26.60
C VAL A 45 -13.39 1.70 25.94
N VAL A 46 -12.56 1.85 24.92
CA VAL A 46 -12.42 3.09 24.14
C VAL A 46 -12.55 2.80 22.65
N PRO A 47 -13.03 3.76 21.84
CA PRO A 47 -13.10 3.57 20.40
C PRO A 47 -11.72 3.50 19.77
N THR A 48 -11.62 2.90 18.58
CA THR A 48 -10.37 2.87 17.83
C THR A 48 -10.62 2.75 16.33
N TRP A 49 -9.57 2.62 15.53
CA TRP A 49 -9.65 2.33 14.10
C TRP A 49 -8.92 1.03 13.80
N ASN A 50 -9.54 0.20 12.95
CA ASN A 50 -8.84 -0.90 12.31
C ASN A 50 -8.31 -0.41 10.95
N TYR A 51 -7.02 -0.62 10.70
CA TYR A 51 -6.32 -0.24 9.47
C TYR A 51 -5.04 -1.05 9.30
N GLU A 52 -4.51 -1.05 8.08
CA GLU A 52 -3.16 -1.51 7.78
C GLU A 52 -2.41 -0.51 6.92
N ALA A 53 -1.10 -0.40 7.14
CA ALA A 53 -0.24 0.49 6.37
C ALA A 53 1.19 -0.02 6.31
N VAL A 54 1.87 0.32 5.22
CA VAL A 54 3.32 0.15 5.04
C VAL A 54 3.92 1.52 4.78
N GLN A 55 4.99 1.82 5.50
CA GLN A 55 5.82 3.00 5.33
C GLN A 55 7.15 2.54 4.73
N VAL A 56 7.51 3.12 3.58
CA VAL A 56 8.77 2.89 2.89
C VAL A 56 9.60 4.15 3.00
N TYR A 57 10.75 4.03 3.64
CA TYR A 57 11.73 5.10 3.75
C TYR A 57 12.81 4.88 2.69
N GLY A 58 13.31 5.96 2.09
CA GLY A 58 14.32 5.82 1.05
C GLY A 58 14.87 7.14 0.53
N ARG A 59 15.89 7.02 -0.32
CA ARG A 59 16.47 8.17 -1.03
C ARG A 59 15.87 8.27 -2.43
N ALA A 60 15.35 9.44 -2.77
CA ALA A 60 14.74 9.66 -4.08
C ALA A 60 15.77 10.21 -5.08
N LYS A 61 15.95 9.52 -6.20
CA LYS A 61 16.65 9.98 -7.40
C LYS A 61 15.64 10.47 -8.42
N ILE A 62 15.85 11.68 -8.94
CA ILE A 62 14.94 12.36 -9.85
C ILE A 62 15.56 12.46 -11.25
N TYR A 63 14.83 11.94 -12.23
CA TYR A 63 15.17 12.02 -13.65
C TYR A 63 14.39 13.16 -14.30
N ILE A 64 15.08 14.27 -14.59
CA ILE A 64 14.52 15.48 -15.23
C ILE A 64 15.23 15.91 -16.52
N ASP A 65 16.46 15.44 -16.76
CA ASP A 65 17.19 15.80 -17.97
C ASP A 65 16.67 15.01 -19.17
N THR A 66 15.72 15.62 -19.88
CA THR A 66 15.08 15.06 -21.08
C THR A 66 16.05 14.73 -22.23
N LYS A 67 17.28 15.24 -22.18
CA LYS A 67 18.31 14.96 -23.19
C LYS A 67 19.24 13.81 -22.78
N SER A 68 19.23 13.42 -21.51
CA SER A 68 20.08 12.34 -21.02
C SER A 68 19.56 10.97 -21.48
N THR A 69 20.49 10.07 -21.84
CA THR A 69 20.16 8.68 -22.17
C THR A 69 19.51 7.97 -20.98
N GLU A 70 20.01 8.25 -19.78
CA GLU A 70 19.53 7.67 -18.54
C GLU A 70 18.05 7.99 -18.28
N PHE A 71 17.61 9.25 -18.47
CA PHE A 71 16.20 9.63 -18.40
C PHE A 71 15.35 8.84 -19.40
N GLY A 72 15.81 8.73 -20.64
CA GLY A 72 15.10 8.05 -21.71
C GLY A 72 14.91 6.56 -21.42
N GLU A 73 15.98 5.87 -21.00
CA GLU A 73 15.99 4.45 -20.65
C GLU A 73 15.13 4.18 -19.42
N TYR A 74 15.29 4.99 -18.36
CA TYR A 74 14.52 4.86 -17.13
C TYR A 74 13.02 4.99 -17.41
N LEU A 75 12.59 6.06 -18.08
CA LEU A 75 11.16 6.25 -18.38
C LEU A 75 10.61 5.20 -19.34
N ASN A 76 11.37 4.77 -20.35
CA ASN A 76 10.92 3.69 -21.24
C ASN A 76 10.64 2.41 -20.45
N LYS A 77 11.52 2.04 -19.52
CA LYS A 77 11.33 0.89 -18.66
C LYS A 77 10.11 1.05 -17.75
N GLN A 78 10.00 2.17 -17.02
CA GLN A 78 8.87 2.39 -16.10
C GLN A 78 7.51 2.44 -16.82
N LEU A 79 7.43 3.08 -17.98
CA LEU A 79 6.21 3.13 -18.80
C LEU A 79 5.81 1.74 -19.28
N SER A 80 6.78 0.96 -19.78
CA SER A 80 6.55 -0.42 -20.23
C SER A 80 6.08 -1.32 -19.08
N ASP A 81 6.77 -1.26 -17.93
CA ASP A 81 6.46 -2.08 -16.77
C ASP A 81 5.10 -1.74 -16.16
N LEU A 82 4.79 -0.45 -16.00
CA LEU A 82 3.52 0.00 -15.44
C LEU A 82 2.34 -0.33 -16.37
N SER A 83 2.49 -0.09 -17.68
CA SER A 83 1.46 -0.43 -18.66
C SER A 83 1.24 -1.94 -18.71
N SER A 84 2.33 -2.72 -18.75
CA SER A 84 2.24 -4.19 -18.73
C SER A 84 1.57 -4.70 -17.45
N HIS A 85 1.88 -4.09 -16.30
CA HIS A 85 1.22 -4.45 -15.04
C HIS A 85 -0.29 -4.15 -15.08
N ALA A 86 -0.69 -2.97 -15.56
CA ALA A 86 -2.11 -2.60 -15.65
C ALA A 86 -2.88 -3.54 -16.60
N GLU A 87 -2.33 -3.79 -17.79
CA GLU A 87 -2.98 -4.59 -18.83
C GLU A 87 -3.02 -6.10 -18.52
N ASN A 88 -2.11 -6.61 -17.68
CA ASN A 88 -2.04 -8.03 -17.33
C ASN A 88 -2.48 -8.34 -15.89
N SER A 89 -2.92 -7.35 -15.11
CA SER A 89 -3.42 -7.56 -13.76
C SER A 89 -4.95 -7.63 -13.71
N HIS A 90 -5.51 -7.70 -12.51
CA HIS A 90 -6.95 -7.56 -12.27
C HIS A 90 -7.53 -6.21 -12.76
N LEU A 91 -6.67 -5.25 -13.11
CA LEU A 91 -7.05 -3.97 -13.70
C LEU A 91 -7.31 -4.03 -15.21
N ARG A 92 -7.18 -5.19 -15.87
CA ARG A 92 -7.34 -5.31 -17.32
C ARG A 92 -8.69 -4.75 -17.82
N LEU A 93 -8.64 -3.75 -18.69
CA LEU A 93 -9.81 -3.01 -19.17
C LEU A 93 -10.25 -3.36 -20.60
N GLY A 94 -9.40 -4.00 -21.41
CA GLY A 94 -9.74 -4.34 -22.80
C GLY A 94 -8.67 -5.17 -23.50
N LEU A 95 -9.03 -5.74 -24.65
CA LEU A 95 -8.12 -6.43 -25.56
C LEU A 95 -8.39 -5.94 -26.98
N ASP A 96 -7.39 -6.02 -27.85
CA ASP A 96 -7.61 -5.81 -29.28
C ASP A 96 -8.43 -6.96 -29.90
N HIS A 97 -8.72 -6.85 -31.20
CA HIS A 97 -9.44 -7.86 -31.97
C HIS A 97 -8.76 -9.24 -32.03
N GLU A 98 -7.46 -9.31 -31.75
CA GLU A 98 -6.67 -10.55 -31.69
C GLU A 98 -6.50 -11.05 -30.25
N GLY A 99 -7.16 -10.42 -29.27
CA GLY A 99 -7.11 -10.80 -27.87
C GLY A 99 -5.82 -10.39 -27.15
N ARG A 100 -5.07 -9.41 -27.68
CA ARG A 100 -3.82 -8.93 -27.08
C ARG A 100 -4.03 -7.66 -26.25
N PRO A 101 -3.31 -7.51 -25.12
CA PRO A 101 -3.28 -6.26 -24.38
C PRO A 101 -2.53 -5.17 -25.17
N TRP A 102 -2.88 -3.91 -24.90
CA TRP A 102 -2.14 -2.77 -25.43
C TRP A 102 -0.72 -2.72 -24.87
N ARG A 103 0.24 -2.27 -25.69
CA ARG A 103 1.64 -2.04 -25.29
C ARG A 103 2.05 -0.62 -25.61
N VAL A 104 2.99 -0.09 -24.83
CA VAL A 104 3.58 1.24 -25.10
C VAL A 104 4.11 1.34 -26.53
N SER A 105 4.70 0.26 -27.05
CA SER A 105 5.21 0.16 -28.42
C SER A 105 4.15 0.22 -29.52
N ASP A 106 2.86 0.11 -29.20
CA ASP A 106 1.78 0.23 -30.17
C ASP A 106 1.54 1.70 -30.55
N ALA A 107 2.04 2.65 -29.74
CA ALA A 107 2.06 4.07 -30.07
C ALA A 107 3.30 4.44 -30.92
N PRO A 108 3.22 5.44 -31.81
CA PRO A 108 4.37 5.89 -32.58
C PRO A 108 5.52 6.36 -31.69
N THR A 109 6.76 5.96 -31.99
CA THR A 109 7.94 6.31 -31.19
C THR A 109 8.09 7.83 -31.02
N SER A 110 7.91 8.61 -32.09
CA SER A 110 7.99 10.08 -32.02
C SER A 110 6.96 10.70 -31.08
N TYR A 111 5.78 10.07 -30.96
CA TYR A 111 4.72 10.48 -30.05
C TYR A 111 5.09 10.18 -28.59
N ILE A 112 5.63 8.98 -28.33
CA ILE A 112 6.11 8.60 -26.98
C ILE A 112 7.24 9.53 -26.54
N GLU A 113 8.24 9.77 -27.40
CA GLU A 113 9.36 10.69 -27.11
C GLU A 113 8.90 12.13 -26.84
N LEU A 114 7.86 12.60 -27.54
CA LEU A 114 7.27 13.91 -27.29
C LEU A 114 6.62 13.98 -25.91
N LEU A 115 5.82 12.96 -25.54
CA LEU A 115 5.11 12.94 -24.25
C LEU A 115 6.05 12.75 -23.07
N LYS A 116 7.11 11.93 -23.20
CA LYS A 116 8.09 11.71 -22.15
C LYS A 116 8.74 12.98 -21.64
N LYS A 117 8.93 14.00 -22.49
CA LYS A 117 9.50 15.30 -22.10
C LYS A 117 8.67 16.04 -21.05
N ASN A 118 7.41 15.66 -20.86
CA ASN A 118 6.51 16.23 -19.85
C ASN A 118 6.44 15.39 -18.56
N LEU A 119 7.24 14.34 -18.45
CA LEU A 119 7.30 13.46 -17.28
C LEU A 119 8.53 13.76 -16.43
N VAL A 120 8.41 13.45 -15.14
CA VAL A 120 9.52 13.40 -14.19
C VAL A 120 9.64 11.95 -13.72
N GLY A 121 10.82 11.35 -13.90
CA GLY A 121 11.09 10.03 -13.33
C GLY A 121 11.49 10.14 -11.87
N ILE A 122 10.98 9.25 -11.02
CA ILE A 122 11.31 9.20 -9.59
C ILE A 122 11.63 7.76 -9.23
N GLU A 123 12.87 7.52 -8.83
CA GLU A 123 13.32 6.25 -8.29
C GLU A 123 13.58 6.39 -6.79
N ILE A 124 13.13 5.42 -6.01
CA ILE A 124 13.30 5.42 -4.56
C ILE A 124 14.14 4.22 -4.18
N GLU A 125 15.38 4.47 -3.78
CA GLU A 125 16.22 3.46 -3.16
C GLU A 125 15.73 3.22 -1.73
N ILE A 126 15.21 2.03 -1.47
CA ILE A 126 14.61 1.67 -0.18
C ILE A 126 15.71 1.50 0.88
N THR A 127 15.63 2.29 1.96
CA THR A 127 16.53 2.21 3.12
C THR A 127 15.89 1.42 4.25
N SER A 128 14.58 1.54 4.44
CA SER A 128 13.85 0.87 5.52
C SER A 128 12.37 0.67 5.18
N LEU A 129 11.77 -0.34 5.81
CA LEU A 129 10.36 -0.70 5.69
C LEU A 129 9.76 -0.88 7.08
N ALA A 130 8.63 -0.22 7.33
CA ALA A 130 7.84 -0.41 8.53
C ALA A 130 6.39 -0.76 8.19
N GLY A 131 5.86 -1.82 8.78
CA GLY A 131 4.48 -2.25 8.58
C GLY A 131 3.66 -2.17 9.87
N ARG A 132 2.39 -1.77 9.76
CA ARG A 132 1.46 -1.79 10.89
C ARG A 132 0.16 -2.45 10.51
N PHE A 133 -0.23 -3.47 11.28
CA PHE A 133 -1.59 -4.00 11.31
C PHE A 133 -2.23 -3.63 12.65
N LYS A 134 -3.30 -2.85 12.60
CA LYS A 134 -4.18 -2.61 13.74
C LYS A 134 -5.53 -3.18 13.37
N MET A 135 -5.80 -4.39 13.82
CA MET A 135 -6.99 -5.17 13.47
C MET A 135 -7.70 -5.72 14.71
N SER A 136 -7.57 -5.05 15.86
CA SER A 136 -8.11 -5.52 17.15
C SER A 136 -7.66 -6.95 17.54
N GLN A 137 -6.55 -7.42 16.96
CA GLN A 137 -6.05 -8.78 17.12
C GLN A 137 -5.62 -9.08 18.57
N GLU A 138 -5.26 -8.06 19.34
CA GLU A 138 -4.84 -8.19 20.74
C GLU A 138 -6.00 -8.37 21.72
N LYS A 139 -7.25 -8.14 21.27
CA LYS A 139 -8.44 -8.28 22.11
C LYS A 139 -8.69 -9.74 22.48
N GLY A 140 -9.29 -9.95 23.65
CA GLY A 140 -9.76 -11.26 24.08
C GLY A 140 -10.86 -11.80 23.15
N LEU A 141 -11.04 -13.12 23.12
CA LEU A 141 -11.90 -13.82 22.15
C LEU A 141 -13.31 -13.22 22.04
N GLY A 142 -13.97 -12.90 23.15
CA GLY A 142 -15.33 -12.34 23.13
C GLY A 142 -15.45 -10.98 22.44
N ASP A 143 -14.50 -10.07 22.70
CA ASP A 143 -14.48 -8.74 22.07
C ASP A 143 -14.02 -8.83 20.62
N ARG A 144 -13.03 -9.67 20.34
CA ARG A 144 -12.52 -9.91 19.00
C ARG A 144 -13.62 -10.47 18.08
N ASN A 145 -14.36 -11.49 18.55
CA ASN A 145 -15.52 -12.02 17.83
C ASN A 145 -16.61 -10.95 17.65
N GLY A 146 -16.84 -10.11 18.67
CA GLY A 146 -17.78 -9.01 18.55
C GLY A 146 -17.39 -7.97 17.49
N VAL A 147 -16.09 -7.69 17.30
CA VAL A 147 -15.59 -6.84 16.20
C VAL A 147 -15.81 -7.51 14.83
N ILE A 148 -15.47 -8.80 14.71
CA ILE A 148 -15.67 -9.57 13.47
C ILE A 148 -17.15 -9.58 13.06
N ASP A 149 -18.04 -9.90 14.01
CA ASP A 149 -19.49 -9.92 13.78
C ASP A 149 -20.01 -8.51 13.44
N GLY A 150 -19.53 -7.49 14.15
CA GLY A 150 -19.91 -6.10 13.93
C GLY A 150 -19.60 -5.63 12.51
N PHE A 151 -18.42 -5.97 11.98
CA PHE A 151 -18.08 -5.67 10.59
C PHE A 151 -18.88 -6.50 9.58
N ARG A 152 -19.13 -7.80 9.83
CA ARG A 152 -19.99 -8.61 8.96
C ARG A 152 -21.41 -8.06 8.85
N GLN A 153 -21.97 -7.60 9.97
CA GLN A 153 -23.32 -7.04 10.04
C GLN A 153 -23.48 -5.71 9.30
N MET A 154 -22.39 -5.04 8.94
CA MET A 154 -22.46 -3.85 8.08
C MET A 154 -22.97 -4.17 6.68
N GLY A 155 -22.85 -5.42 6.21
CA GLY A 155 -23.33 -5.86 4.89
C GLY A 155 -22.64 -5.20 3.69
N SER A 156 -21.53 -4.48 3.91
CA SER A 156 -20.73 -3.84 2.87
C SER A 156 -19.50 -4.68 2.52
N SER A 157 -18.95 -4.49 1.32
CA SER A 157 -17.68 -5.10 0.91
C SER A 157 -16.55 -4.79 1.90
N THR A 158 -16.46 -3.54 2.35
CA THR A 158 -15.52 -3.11 3.40
C THR A 158 -15.69 -3.88 4.70
N GLY A 159 -16.93 -4.08 5.15
CA GLY A 159 -17.22 -4.83 6.37
C GLY A 159 -16.84 -6.31 6.26
N ILE A 160 -17.12 -6.93 5.11
CA ILE A 160 -16.73 -8.33 4.83
C ILE A 160 -15.20 -8.46 4.89
N GLU A 161 -14.48 -7.64 4.12
CA GLU A 161 -13.02 -7.70 4.04
C GLU A 161 -12.34 -7.40 5.38
N LEU A 162 -12.83 -6.42 6.14
CA LEU A 162 -12.31 -6.14 7.49
C LEU A 162 -12.57 -7.29 8.46
N SER A 163 -13.70 -7.99 8.35
CA SER A 163 -13.99 -9.14 9.19
C SER A 163 -13.03 -10.31 8.92
N GLU A 164 -12.68 -10.54 7.66
CA GLU A 164 -11.74 -11.55 7.22
C GLU A 164 -10.30 -11.20 7.61
N LEU A 165 -9.88 -9.95 7.39
CA LEU A 165 -8.59 -9.42 7.83
C LEU A 165 -8.44 -9.54 9.35
N THR A 166 -9.47 -9.14 10.10
CA THR A 166 -9.48 -9.26 11.57
C THR A 166 -9.32 -10.72 12.01
N THR A 167 -10.03 -11.64 11.36
CA THR A 167 -9.95 -13.08 11.64
C THR A 167 -8.55 -13.64 11.35
N ARG A 168 -7.98 -13.34 10.17
CA ARG A 168 -6.64 -13.79 9.79
C ARG A 168 -5.56 -13.24 10.74
N ARG A 169 -5.62 -11.94 11.06
CA ARG A 169 -4.64 -11.29 11.95
C ARG A 169 -4.74 -11.76 13.39
N ALA A 170 -5.95 -12.07 13.86
CA ALA A 170 -6.16 -12.69 15.15
C ALA A 170 -5.51 -14.07 15.25
N ALA A 171 -5.73 -14.94 14.25
CA ALA A 171 -5.13 -16.27 14.22
C ALA A 171 -3.60 -16.19 14.23
N GLN A 172 -3.02 -15.32 13.40
CA GLN A 172 -1.58 -15.09 13.39
C GLN A 172 -1.05 -14.59 14.73
N TYR A 173 -1.74 -13.63 15.35
CA TYR A 173 -1.34 -13.09 16.66
C TYR A 173 -1.30 -14.17 17.75
N ASP A 174 -2.26 -15.09 17.75
CA ASP A 174 -2.30 -16.18 18.72
C ASP A 174 -1.16 -17.18 18.48
N LEU A 175 -0.84 -17.51 17.22
CA LEU A 175 0.31 -18.35 16.85
C LEU A 175 1.64 -17.71 17.30
N ASP A 176 1.84 -16.43 17.00
CA ASP A 176 3.05 -15.70 17.39
C ASP A 176 3.23 -15.65 18.91
N LYS A 177 2.11 -15.49 19.64
CA LYS A 177 2.11 -15.48 21.10
C LYS A 177 2.46 -16.86 21.68
N GLN A 178 1.99 -17.94 21.06
CA GLN A 178 2.34 -19.31 21.45
C GLN A 178 3.81 -19.61 21.18
N ALA A 179 4.33 -19.26 19.99
CA ALA A 179 5.73 -19.43 19.64
C ALA A 179 6.67 -18.76 20.64
N LYS A 180 6.41 -17.48 20.97
CA LYS A 180 7.19 -16.72 21.97
C LYS A 180 7.13 -17.32 23.39
N LYS A 181 6.06 -18.03 23.73
CA LYS A 181 5.96 -18.72 25.03
C LYS A 181 6.83 -19.97 25.06
N MET A 182 6.91 -20.71 23.96
CA MET A 182 7.74 -21.90 23.83
C MET A 182 9.23 -21.57 23.84
N GLU A 183 9.66 -20.49 23.18
CA GLU A 183 11.06 -20.03 23.18
C GLU A 183 11.57 -19.58 24.57
N ARG A 184 10.67 -19.30 25.50
CA ARG A 184 10.98 -18.82 26.86
C ARG A 184 10.87 -19.91 27.94
N SER A 185 10.45 -21.12 27.57
CA SER A 185 10.28 -22.28 28.45
C SER A 185 11.44 -23.24 28.31
#